data_AF-A6WH30-F1
#
_entry.id   AF-A6WH30-F1
#
_cell.length_a   1.000
_cell.length_b   1.000
_cell.length_c   1.000
_cell.angle_alpha   90.00
_cell.angle_beta   90.00
_cell.angle_gamma   90.00
#
_symmetry.space_group_name_H-M   'P 1'
#
loop_
_entity.id
_entity.type
_entity.pdbx_description
1 polymer ?
#
loop_
_entity_poly.entity_id
_entity_poly.type
_entity_poly.pdbx_seq_one_letter_code
_entity_poly.pdbx_strand_id
1 'polypeptide(L)'
;MFTLLERPPPTLPRSFLMADPTLPPTDRNQLREQARQRLQAFLQDLAGLEGLARLERVGHAATQATAEAKTARQAAYDAALSASFYAGAQGLHKVLAANDQSWLQLRRRALKSQTSPFLRTASPAQVAERARELGIVEVPDALETLPQLAHAHVQAEEWASAVREVRDELVRSLYSASVLNPQGITQPMLAQAAGISEQRVWQLLNPDFRSHRPRHGNRPLYAPKEES
;
A
#
# COMPACT_ATOMS: atom_id res chain seq x y z
N MET A 1 -65.96 2.74 -9.42
CA MET A 1 -64.88 2.20 -10.27
C MET A 1 -63.80 3.27 -10.38
N PHE A 2 -62.58 2.93 -9.93
CA PHE A 2 -61.34 3.71 -9.98
C PHE A 2 -60.96 4.06 -11.45
N THR A 3 -60.26 5.14 -11.80
CA THR A 3 -58.91 5.51 -11.34
C THR A 3 -58.61 6.98 -11.64
N LEU A 4 -58.17 7.73 -10.63
CA LEU A 4 -57.46 8.99 -10.77
C LEU A 4 -56.05 8.66 -11.31
N LEU A 5 -55.72 9.18 -12.48
CA LEU A 5 -54.35 9.16 -13.02
C LEU A 5 -53.47 10.06 -12.15
N GLU A 6 -52.83 9.46 -11.14
CA GLU A 6 -51.75 10.08 -10.39
C GLU A 6 -50.62 10.45 -11.37
N ARG A 7 -50.42 11.75 -11.57
CA ARG A 7 -49.21 12.25 -12.22
C ARG A 7 -48.01 11.85 -11.34
N PRO A 8 -46.94 11.26 -11.90
CA PRO A 8 -45.73 11.03 -11.14
C PRO A 8 -45.21 12.36 -10.59
N PRO A 9 -44.64 12.38 -9.37
CA PRO A 9 -44.09 13.60 -8.80
C PRO A 9 -43.02 14.18 -9.73
N PRO A 10 -42.89 15.52 -9.81
CA PRO A 10 -41.87 16.15 -10.62
C PRO A 10 -40.51 15.61 -10.18
N THR A 11 -39.82 14.94 -11.11
CA THR A 11 -38.41 14.59 -10.97
C THR A 11 -37.66 15.90 -10.77
N LEU A 12 -37.20 16.14 -9.55
CA LEU A 12 -36.34 17.27 -9.25
C LEU A 12 -35.18 17.25 -10.26
N PRO A 13 -34.87 18.37 -10.94
CA PRO A 13 -33.72 18.42 -11.81
C PRO A 13 -32.47 18.10 -10.97
N ARG A 14 -31.57 17.28 -11.53
CA ARG A 14 -30.22 16.98 -11.03
C ARG A 14 -29.32 18.23 -11.07
N SER A 15 -29.82 19.37 -10.62
CA SER A 15 -29.12 20.66 -10.57
C SER A 15 -28.85 21.05 -9.12
N PHE A 16 -28.16 20.16 -8.41
CA PHE A 16 -27.19 20.49 -7.37
C PHE A 16 -25.95 19.62 -7.57
N LEU A 17 -25.50 19.54 -8.83
CA LEU A 17 -24.12 19.22 -9.11
C LEU A 17 -23.35 20.52 -8.85
N MET A 18 -22.97 20.76 -7.59
CA MET A 18 -21.70 21.46 -7.41
C MET A 18 -20.71 20.67 -8.26
N ALA A 19 -20.03 21.34 -9.19
CA ALA A 19 -19.01 20.70 -10.00
C ALA A 19 -18.08 20.00 -9.01
N ASP A 20 -18.14 18.65 -8.97
CA ASP A 20 -17.18 17.87 -8.20
C ASP A 20 -15.82 18.40 -8.64
N PRO A 21 -14.97 18.92 -7.73
CA PRO A 21 -13.61 19.23 -8.12
C PRO A 21 -13.04 17.90 -8.59
N THR A 22 -12.92 17.73 -9.91
CA THR A 22 -12.25 16.59 -10.50
C THR A 22 -10.78 16.78 -10.19
N LEU A 23 -10.40 16.37 -8.98
CA LEU A 23 -9.03 16.40 -8.53
C LEU A 23 -8.20 15.63 -9.57
N PRO A 24 -7.06 16.19 -10.02
CA PRO A 24 -6.28 15.58 -11.07
C PRO A 24 -5.82 14.18 -10.62
N PRO A 25 -5.92 13.15 -11.47
CA PRO A 25 -5.38 11.84 -11.15
C PRO A 25 -3.85 11.92 -11.06
N THR A 26 -3.25 11.10 -10.20
CA THR A 26 -1.80 11.03 -10.10
C THR A 26 -1.24 10.17 -11.24
N ASP A 27 -0.33 10.73 -12.05
CA ASP A 27 0.37 10.00 -13.10
C ASP A 27 1.47 9.10 -12.50
N ARG A 28 1.09 7.86 -12.21
CA ARG A 28 1.99 6.84 -11.66
C ARG A 28 3.12 6.46 -12.63
N ASN A 29 2.89 6.53 -13.94
CA ASN A 29 3.92 6.17 -14.93
C ASN A 29 5.03 7.21 -14.95
N GLN A 30 4.66 8.50 -14.91
CA GLN A 30 5.62 9.59 -14.79
C GLN A 30 6.45 9.45 -13.51
N LEU A 31 5.80 9.19 -12.37
CA LEU A 31 6.47 9.03 -11.08
C LEU A 31 7.39 7.81 -11.03
N ARG A 32 7.01 6.72 -11.69
CA ARG A 32 7.89 5.54 -11.84
C ARG A 32 9.15 5.88 -12.61
N GLU A 33 9.05 6.66 -13.68
CA GLU A 33 10.22 7.04 -14.47
C GLU A 33 11.15 7.97 -13.69
N GLN A 34 10.59 8.90 -12.91
CA GLN A 34 11.37 9.72 -11.97
C GLN A 34 12.07 8.85 -10.91
N ALA A 35 11.38 7.84 -10.37
CA ALA A 35 11.98 6.90 -9.42
C ALA A 35 13.14 6.11 -10.05
N ARG A 36 13.04 5.74 -11.33
CA ARG A 36 14.15 5.09 -12.08
C ARG A 36 15.35 6.01 -12.26
N GLN A 37 15.12 7.27 -12.65
CA GLN A 37 16.20 8.26 -12.79
C GLN A 37 16.90 8.50 -11.45
N ARG A 38 16.12 8.67 -10.38
CA ARG A 38 16.64 8.80 -9.00
C ARG A 38 17.44 7.56 -8.60
N LEU A 39 16.93 6.37 -8.93
CA LEU A 39 17.61 5.10 -8.64
C LEU A 39 18.94 5.01 -9.40
N GLN A 40 18.98 5.42 -10.66
CA GLN A 40 20.20 5.40 -11.45
C GLN A 40 21.28 6.30 -10.82
N ALA A 41 20.93 7.52 -10.43
CA ALA A 41 21.84 8.42 -9.73
C ALA A 41 22.33 7.79 -8.41
N PHE A 42 21.39 7.26 -7.61
CA PHE A 42 21.73 6.56 -6.37
C PHE A 42 22.69 5.38 -6.58
N LEU A 43 22.53 4.60 -7.66
CA LEU A 43 23.43 3.48 -7.96
C LEU A 43 24.80 3.93 -8.48
N GLN A 44 24.88 5.07 -9.14
CA GLN A 44 26.16 5.68 -9.53
C GLN A 44 26.95 6.13 -8.30
N ASP A 45 26.28 6.73 -7.32
CA ASP A 45 26.91 7.12 -6.05
C ASP A 45 27.47 5.93 -5.26
N LEU A 46 26.93 4.73 -5.49
CA LEU A 46 27.38 3.49 -4.88
C LEU A 46 28.41 2.70 -5.71
N ALA A 47 28.87 3.23 -6.85
CA ALA A 47 29.72 2.50 -7.80
C ALA A 47 31.06 2.02 -7.19
N GLY A 48 31.59 2.73 -6.18
CA GLY A 48 32.80 2.35 -5.47
C GLY A 48 32.61 1.30 -4.38
N LEU A 49 31.38 0.86 -4.11
CA LEU A 49 31.07 -0.14 -3.11
C LEU A 49 30.73 -1.48 -3.76
N GLU A 50 31.19 -2.57 -3.14
CA GLU A 50 30.93 -3.93 -3.61
C GLU A 50 30.43 -4.83 -2.47
N GLY A 51 29.98 -6.02 -2.84
CA GLY A 51 29.64 -7.06 -1.87
C GLY A 51 28.57 -6.63 -0.86
N LEU A 52 28.81 -7.00 0.41
CA LEU A 52 27.93 -6.69 1.52
C LEU A 52 27.87 -5.19 1.84
N ALA A 53 28.94 -4.42 1.60
CA ALA A 53 28.94 -2.98 1.86
C ALA A 53 27.98 -2.23 0.91
N ARG A 54 27.93 -2.65 -0.36
CA ARG A 54 26.92 -2.15 -1.30
C ARG A 54 25.51 -2.54 -0.88
N LEU A 55 25.32 -3.81 -0.50
CA LEU A 55 24.03 -4.31 -0.03
C LEU A 55 23.54 -3.55 1.21
N GLU A 56 24.42 -3.23 2.16
CA GLU A 56 24.12 -2.45 3.37
C GLU A 56 23.56 -1.06 3.05
N ARG A 57 24.22 -0.33 2.13
CA ARG A 57 23.75 0.99 1.71
C ARG A 57 22.38 0.93 1.02
N VAL A 58 22.17 -0.06 0.15
CA VAL A 58 20.87 -0.27 -0.51
C VAL A 58 19.80 -0.72 0.49
N GLY A 59 20.15 -1.57 1.46
CA GLY A 59 19.27 -2.04 2.53
C GLY A 59 18.78 -0.90 3.43
N HIS A 60 19.68 -0.01 3.84
CA HIS A 60 19.30 1.21 4.57
C HIS A 60 18.39 2.13 3.77
N ALA A 61 18.71 2.39 2.50
CA ALA A 61 17.87 3.20 1.62
C ALA A 61 16.48 2.58 1.44
N ALA A 62 16.37 1.25 1.27
CA ALA A 62 15.11 0.55 1.16
C ALA A 62 14.24 0.68 2.43
N THR A 63 14.89 0.61 3.60
CA THR A 63 14.22 0.74 4.90
C THR A 63 13.68 2.16 5.10
N GLN A 64 14.51 3.17 4.81
CA GLN A 64 14.11 4.59 4.87
C GLN A 64 12.97 4.89 3.89
N ALA A 65 13.10 4.48 2.63
CA ALA A 65 12.08 4.68 1.60
C ALA A 65 10.74 4.03 1.99
N THR A 66 10.77 2.85 2.60
CA THR A 66 9.55 2.17 3.08
C THR A 66 8.88 2.93 4.22
N ALA A 67 9.66 3.50 5.15
CA ALA A 67 9.14 4.32 6.23
C ALA A 67 8.51 5.63 5.71
N GLU A 68 9.19 6.30 4.78
CA GLU A 68 8.69 7.50 4.09
C GLU A 68 7.38 7.21 3.35
N ALA A 69 7.33 6.13 2.57
CA ALA A 69 6.13 5.71 1.85
C ALA A 69 4.95 5.43 2.80
N LYS A 70 5.21 4.81 3.96
CA LYS A 70 4.18 4.58 4.98
C LYS A 70 3.62 5.88 5.55
N THR A 71 4.50 6.84 5.87
CA THR A 71 4.10 8.14 6.41
C THR A 71 3.30 8.94 5.37
N ALA A 72 3.79 9.02 4.13
CA ALA A 72 3.11 9.72 3.04
C ALA A 72 1.75 9.08 2.72
N ARG A 73 1.67 7.74 2.73
CA ARG A 73 0.42 7.00 2.57
C ARG A 73 -0.60 7.34 3.64
N GLN A 74 -0.17 7.38 4.90
CA GLN A 74 -1.06 7.69 6.02
C GLN A 74 -1.66 9.09 5.82
N ALA A 75 -0.84 10.10 5.56
CA ALA A 75 -1.29 11.47 5.34
C ALA A 75 -2.26 11.59 4.15
N ALA A 76 -1.94 10.96 3.01
CA ALA A 76 -2.80 10.98 1.83
C ALA A 76 -4.14 10.26 2.07
N TYR A 77 -4.13 9.15 2.81
CA TYR A 77 -5.34 8.39 3.10
C TYR A 77 -6.22 9.09 4.13
N ASP A 78 -5.64 9.74 5.13
CA ASP A 78 -6.38 10.52 6.11
C ASP A 78 -7.08 11.71 5.44
N ALA A 79 -6.36 12.46 4.59
CA ALA A 79 -6.95 13.54 3.79
C ALA A 79 -8.06 13.01 2.85
N ALA A 80 -7.84 11.89 2.17
CA ALA A 80 -8.85 11.30 1.29
C ALA A 80 -10.09 10.80 2.03
N LEU A 81 -9.91 10.15 3.19
CA LEU A 81 -11.03 9.71 4.02
C LEU A 81 -11.80 10.90 4.57
N SER A 82 -11.10 11.94 5.02
CA SER A 82 -11.72 13.18 5.45
C SER A 82 -12.54 13.82 4.33
N ALA A 83 -11.96 14.02 3.14
CA ALA A 83 -12.67 14.53 1.97
C ALA A 83 -13.87 13.66 1.56
N SER A 84 -13.76 12.33 1.68
CA SER A 84 -14.86 11.42 1.33
C SER A 84 -16.01 11.45 2.35
N PHE A 85 -15.71 11.55 3.64
CA PHE A 85 -16.72 11.43 4.70
C PHE A 85 -17.35 12.76 5.09
N TYR A 86 -16.57 13.85 5.12
CA TYR A 86 -17.05 15.16 5.54
C TYR A 86 -17.46 16.05 4.36
N ALA A 87 -16.70 16.02 3.26
CA ALA A 87 -17.00 16.82 2.05
C ALA A 87 -17.79 16.03 0.98
N GLY A 88 -18.03 14.74 1.17
CA GLY A 88 -18.80 13.91 0.25
C GLY A 88 -18.11 13.61 -1.09
N ALA A 89 -16.82 13.91 -1.20
CA ALA A 89 -16.08 13.82 -2.45
C ALA A 89 -15.98 12.39 -2.99
N GLN A 90 -16.11 12.27 -4.31
CA GLN A 90 -16.09 11.01 -5.04
C GLN A 90 -14.81 10.86 -5.88
N GLY A 91 -14.58 9.68 -6.44
CA GLY A 91 -13.47 9.46 -7.39
C GLY A 91 -12.05 9.49 -6.79
N LEU A 92 -11.91 9.62 -5.47
CA LEU A 92 -10.61 9.78 -4.78
C LEU A 92 -9.63 8.61 -4.98
N HIS A 93 -10.12 7.43 -5.37
CA HIS A 93 -9.27 6.29 -5.75
C HIS A 93 -8.32 6.64 -6.91
N LYS A 94 -8.78 7.44 -7.89
CA LYS A 94 -7.96 7.88 -9.04
C LYS A 94 -6.86 8.84 -8.61
N VAL A 95 -7.18 9.74 -7.67
CA VAL A 95 -6.24 10.71 -7.10
C VAL A 95 -5.12 9.97 -6.38
N LEU A 96 -5.46 8.98 -5.57
CA LEU A 96 -4.51 8.14 -4.83
C LEU A 96 -3.79 7.09 -5.70
N ALA A 97 -4.06 7.01 -7.00
CA ALA A 97 -3.60 5.91 -7.87
C ALA A 97 -3.88 4.51 -7.30
N ALA A 98 -4.99 4.38 -6.56
CA ALA A 98 -5.45 3.15 -5.94
C ALA A 98 -6.58 2.52 -6.76
N ASN A 99 -6.75 1.20 -6.64
CA ASN A 99 -7.90 0.53 -7.25
C ASN A 99 -9.19 0.78 -6.44
N ASP A 100 -10.34 0.82 -7.13
CA ASP A 100 -11.65 1.11 -6.56
C ASP A 100 -12.02 0.16 -5.40
N GLN A 101 -11.69 -1.13 -5.53
CA GLN A 101 -12.01 -2.15 -4.53
C GLN A 101 -11.23 -1.90 -3.22
N SER A 102 -9.96 -1.56 -3.32
CA SER A 102 -9.07 -1.27 -2.19
C SER A 102 -9.49 0.02 -1.51
N TRP A 103 -9.88 1.03 -2.29
CA TRP A 103 -10.47 2.25 -1.77
C TRP A 103 -11.78 1.99 -1.03
N LEU A 104 -12.67 1.20 -1.60
CA LEU A 104 -13.93 0.81 -0.94
C LEU A 104 -13.69 0.05 0.37
N GLN A 105 -12.75 -0.90 0.36
CA GLN A 105 -12.37 -1.67 1.55
C GLN A 105 -11.76 -0.77 2.62
N LEU A 106 -10.93 0.20 2.25
CA LEU A 106 -10.39 1.20 3.16
C LEU A 106 -11.49 2.00 3.84
N ARG A 107 -12.44 2.54 3.07
CA ARG A 107 -13.59 3.29 3.60
C ARG A 107 -14.43 2.44 4.56
N ARG A 108 -14.73 1.19 4.17
CA ARG A 108 -15.47 0.25 5.02
C ARG A 108 -14.74 -0.08 6.31
N ARG A 109 -13.42 -0.27 6.24
CA ARG A 109 -12.60 -0.53 7.41
C ARG A 109 -12.58 0.67 8.36
N ALA A 110 -12.43 1.88 7.81
CA ALA A 110 -12.44 3.12 8.59
C ALA A 110 -13.75 3.30 9.35
N LEU A 111 -14.90 3.06 8.69
CA LEU A 111 -16.23 3.17 9.33
C LEU A 111 -16.68 1.92 10.09
N LYS A 112 -15.81 0.91 10.23
CA LYS A 112 -16.14 -0.42 10.81
C LYS A 112 -17.41 -1.04 10.21
N SER A 113 -17.62 -0.86 8.91
CA SER A 113 -18.84 -1.25 8.18
C SER A 113 -18.61 -2.44 7.23
N GLN A 114 -17.68 -3.34 7.54
CA GLN A 114 -17.23 -4.39 6.62
C GLN A 114 -18.34 -5.37 6.20
N THR A 115 -19.31 -5.60 7.07
CA THR A 115 -20.45 -6.52 6.87
C THR A 115 -21.76 -5.81 6.55
N SER A 116 -21.80 -4.47 6.63
CA SER A 116 -23.02 -3.68 6.49
C SER A 116 -23.03 -2.89 5.17
N PRO A 117 -24.18 -2.80 4.48
CA PRO A 117 -24.33 -1.94 3.30
C PRO A 117 -24.33 -0.44 3.64
N PHE A 118 -23.98 -0.04 4.87
CA PHE A 118 -23.99 1.33 5.38
C PHE A 118 -23.55 2.39 4.35
N LEU A 119 -22.38 2.24 3.74
CA LEU A 119 -21.86 3.19 2.75
C LEU A 119 -22.70 3.34 1.46
N ARG A 120 -23.64 2.42 1.19
CA ARG A 120 -24.56 2.48 0.05
C ARG A 120 -25.90 3.12 0.40
N THR A 121 -26.31 3.04 1.66
CA THR A 121 -27.66 3.43 2.11
C THR A 121 -27.66 4.67 2.98
N ALA A 122 -26.53 5.00 3.62
CA ALA A 122 -26.40 6.14 4.50
C ALA A 122 -26.36 7.46 3.73
N SER A 123 -27.00 8.48 4.27
CA SER A 123 -26.85 9.85 3.76
C SER A 123 -25.44 10.40 4.07
N PRO A 124 -24.96 11.41 3.33
CA PRO A 124 -23.67 12.05 3.63
C PRO A 124 -23.54 12.52 5.09
N ALA A 125 -24.63 13.05 5.67
CA ALA A 125 -24.65 13.47 7.07
C ALA A 125 -24.46 12.29 8.04
N GLN A 126 -25.13 11.16 7.79
CA GLN A 126 -24.96 9.94 8.60
C GLN A 126 -23.53 9.38 8.52
N VAL A 127 -22.91 9.47 7.33
CA VAL A 127 -21.51 9.08 7.15
C VAL A 127 -20.57 9.98 7.94
N ALA A 128 -20.77 11.30 7.87
CA ALA A 128 -19.97 12.28 8.61
C ALA A 128 -20.11 12.11 10.12
N GLU A 129 -21.32 11.94 10.65
CA GLU A 129 -21.53 11.68 12.08
C GLU A 129 -20.85 10.39 12.52
N ARG A 130 -21.01 9.30 11.75
CA ARG A 130 -20.35 8.03 12.05
C ARG A 130 -18.82 8.16 12.04
N ALA A 131 -18.26 8.97 11.15
CA ALA A 131 -16.84 9.24 11.11
C ALA A 131 -16.37 9.97 12.38
N ARG A 132 -17.14 10.96 12.89
CA ARG A 132 -16.86 11.63 14.16
C ARG A 132 -16.94 10.68 15.35
N GLU A 133 -17.97 9.85 15.42
CA GLU A 133 -18.12 8.83 16.49
C GLU A 133 -16.91 7.89 16.57
N LEU A 134 -16.32 7.56 15.42
CA LEU A 134 -15.18 6.67 15.30
C LEU A 134 -13.83 7.37 15.45
N GLY A 135 -13.82 8.69 15.69
CA GLY A 135 -12.61 9.48 15.86
C GLY A 135 -11.78 9.61 14.58
N ILE A 136 -12.41 9.53 13.40
CA ILE A 136 -11.73 9.80 12.14
C ILE A 136 -11.41 11.29 12.09
N VAL A 137 -10.16 11.63 11.76
CA VAL A 137 -9.70 13.02 11.75
C VAL A 137 -10.37 13.78 10.62
N GLU A 138 -10.99 14.91 10.96
CA GLU A 138 -11.42 15.91 9.99
C GLU A 138 -10.21 16.80 9.65
N VAL A 139 -9.70 16.66 8.43
CA VAL A 139 -8.53 17.38 7.94
C VAL A 139 -9.01 18.68 7.29
N PRO A 140 -8.61 19.86 7.80
CA PRO A 140 -8.89 21.13 7.14
C PRO A 140 -8.32 21.14 5.72
N ASP A 141 -9.05 21.73 4.78
CA ASP A 141 -8.62 21.89 3.39
C ASP A 141 -8.16 20.59 2.71
N ALA A 142 -8.76 19.45 3.14
CA ALA A 142 -8.41 18.13 2.66
C ALA A 142 -8.49 18.03 1.12
N LEU A 143 -9.48 18.66 0.50
CA LEU A 143 -9.64 18.66 -0.96
C LEU A 143 -8.52 19.41 -1.68
N GLU A 144 -8.03 20.49 -1.10
CA GLU A 144 -6.99 21.35 -1.72
C GLU A 144 -5.61 20.70 -1.60
N THR A 145 -5.34 20.08 -0.46
CA THR A 145 -4.04 19.45 -0.16
C THR A 145 -3.91 18.03 -0.70
N LEU A 146 -5.02 17.32 -0.92
CA LEU A 146 -5.02 15.91 -1.34
C LEU A 146 -4.23 15.63 -2.63
N PRO A 147 -4.28 16.45 -3.70
CA PRO A 147 -3.46 16.20 -4.89
C PRO A 147 -1.95 16.16 -4.59
N GLN A 148 -1.48 17.06 -3.72
CA GLN A 148 -0.06 17.11 -3.33
C GLN A 148 0.32 15.90 -2.45
N LEU A 149 -0.53 15.56 -1.48
CA LEU A 149 -0.32 14.41 -0.60
C LEU A 149 -0.36 13.09 -1.38
N ALA A 150 -1.28 12.96 -2.34
CA ALA A 150 -1.40 11.79 -3.20
C ALA A 150 -0.17 11.65 -4.12
N HIS A 151 0.31 12.75 -4.70
CA HIS A 151 1.54 12.76 -5.47
C HIS A 151 2.74 12.29 -4.64
N ALA A 152 2.93 12.88 -3.45
CA ALA A 152 4.02 12.50 -2.53
C ALA A 152 3.94 11.04 -2.11
N HIS A 153 2.72 10.54 -1.84
CA HIS A 153 2.46 9.13 -1.53
C HIS A 153 2.91 8.20 -2.66
N VAL A 154 2.44 8.44 -3.89
CA VAL A 154 2.77 7.58 -5.03
C VAL A 154 4.26 7.68 -5.36
N GLN A 155 4.85 8.87 -5.28
CA GLN A 155 6.28 9.09 -5.50
C GLN A 155 7.13 8.28 -4.51
N ALA A 156 6.77 8.33 -3.21
CA ALA A 156 7.45 7.56 -2.18
C ALA A 156 7.25 6.05 -2.34
N GLU A 157 6.05 5.59 -2.75
CA GLU A 157 5.80 4.18 -3.03
C GLU A 157 6.62 3.66 -4.22
N GLU A 158 6.70 4.40 -5.33
CA GLU A 158 7.49 3.98 -6.50
C GLU A 158 8.99 3.98 -6.18
N TRP A 159 9.48 4.98 -5.43
CA TRP A 159 10.86 4.98 -4.93
C TRP A 159 11.15 3.77 -4.03
N ALA A 160 10.28 3.50 -3.05
CA ALA A 160 10.43 2.36 -2.16
C ALA A 160 10.36 1.01 -2.91
N SER A 161 9.54 0.90 -3.97
CA SER A 161 9.53 -0.29 -4.83
C SER A 161 10.87 -0.47 -5.55
N ALA A 162 11.33 0.58 -6.23
CA ALA A 162 12.54 0.54 -7.04
C ALA A 162 13.78 0.15 -6.21
N VAL A 163 13.96 0.74 -5.03
CA VAL A 163 15.11 0.41 -4.16
C VAL A 163 15.00 -1.00 -3.59
N ARG A 164 13.80 -1.47 -3.24
CA ARG A 164 13.61 -2.85 -2.76
C ARG A 164 13.90 -3.88 -3.84
N GLU A 165 13.53 -3.61 -5.09
CA GLU A 165 13.85 -4.49 -6.21
C GLU A 165 15.37 -4.65 -6.38
N VAL A 166 16.12 -3.54 -6.33
CA VAL A 166 17.59 -3.60 -6.40
C VAL A 166 18.19 -4.32 -5.19
N ARG A 167 17.69 -4.06 -3.98
CA ARG A 167 18.13 -4.77 -2.77
C ARG A 167 17.92 -6.27 -2.93
N ASP A 168 16.71 -6.67 -3.31
CA ASP A 168 16.31 -8.07 -3.43
C ASP A 168 17.13 -8.77 -4.53
N GLU A 169 17.49 -8.05 -5.60
CA GLU A 169 18.39 -8.56 -6.64
C GLU A 169 19.83 -8.71 -6.16
N LEU A 170 20.37 -7.73 -5.42
CA LEU A 170 21.70 -7.82 -4.82
C LEU A 170 21.82 -9.00 -3.84
N VAL A 171 20.77 -9.27 -3.06
CA VAL A 171 20.72 -10.46 -2.18
C VAL A 171 20.89 -11.74 -2.99
N ARG A 172 20.16 -11.88 -4.11
CA ARG A 172 20.26 -13.05 -5.00
C ARG A 172 21.65 -13.15 -5.62
N SER A 173 22.16 -12.07 -6.19
CA SER A 173 23.45 -12.07 -6.88
C SER A 173 24.60 -12.43 -5.94
N LEU A 174 24.60 -11.89 -4.72
CA LEU A 174 25.63 -12.17 -3.72
C LEU A 174 25.56 -13.60 -3.21
N TYR A 175 24.36 -14.14 -3.02
CA TYR A 175 24.19 -15.55 -2.65
C TYR A 175 24.65 -16.49 -3.77
N SER A 176 24.25 -16.24 -5.02
CA SER A 176 24.67 -17.05 -6.16
C SER A 176 26.19 -17.04 -6.36
N ALA A 177 26.85 -15.89 -6.13
CA ALA A 177 28.30 -15.80 -6.16
C ALA A 177 28.98 -16.55 -5.00
N SER A 178 28.31 -16.68 -3.84
CA SER A 178 28.88 -17.33 -2.66
C SER A 178 28.74 -18.85 -2.65
N VAL A 179 27.79 -19.43 -3.39
CA VAL A 179 27.59 -20.90 -3.48
C VAL A 179 28.84 -21.65 -3.95
N LEU A 180 29.74 -20.97 -4.66
CA LEU A 180 31.00 -21.53 -5.15
C LEU A 180 32.16 -21.44 -4.16
N ASN A 181 31.97 -20.88 -2.95
CA ASN A 181 33.03 -20.64 -1.97
C ASN A 181 32.70 -21.25 -0.58
N PRO A 182 33.55 -22.15 -0.02
CA PRO A 182 33.33 -22.77 1.29
C PRO A 182 33.40 -21.80 2.50
N GLN A 183 33.92 -20.58 2.33
CA GLN A 183 33.82 -19.49 3.33
C GLN A 183 32.80 -18.40 2.90
N GLY A 184 31.86 -18.77 2.04
CA GLY A 184 30.95 -17.84 1.36
C GLY A 184 29.97 -17.08 2.27
N ILE A 185 29.37 -16.05 1.68
CA ILE A 185 28.31 -15.24 2.28
C ILE A 185 27.12 -16.13 2.67
N THR A 186 26.71 -16.06 3.94
CA THR A 186 25.60 -16.83 4.51
C THR A 186 24.28 -16.04 4.48
N GLN A 187 23.15 -16.74 4.62
CA GLN A 187 21.82 -16.08 4.68
C GLN A 187 21.68 -15.08 5.85
N PRO A 188 22.19 -15.35 7.07
CA PRO A 188 22.20 -14.36 8.15
C PRO A 188 22.98 -13.09 7.80
N MET A 189 24.13 -13.21 7.12
CA MET A 189 24.91 -12.04 6.68
C MET A 189 24.16 -11.20 5.65
N LEU A 190 23.47 -11.85 4.70
CA LEU A 190 22.61 -11.16 3.73
C LEU A 190 21.43 -10.48 4.41
N ALA A 191 20.80 -11.13 5.39
CA ALA A 191 19.66 -10.59 6.12
C ALA A 191 20.06 -9.32 6.88
N GLN A 192 21.19 -9.38 7.59
CA GLN A 192 21.74 -8.24 8.32
C GLN A 192 22.09 -7.08 7.38
N ALA A 193 22.84 -7.32 6.31
CA ALA A 193 23.23 -6.27 5.36
C ALA A 193 22.00 -5.69 4.63
N ALA A 194 21.06 -6.52 4.18
CA ALA A 194 19.88 -6.04 3.48
C ALA A 194 18.84 -5.35 4.40
N GLY A 195 18.99 -5.46 5.73
CA GLY A 195 18.00 -4.94 6.69
C GLY A 195 16.65 -5.66 6.59
N ILE A 196 16.66 -6.97 6.36
CA ILE A 196 15.45 -7.81 6.26
C ILE A 196 15.59 -9.08 7.11
N SER A 197 14.48 -9.78 7.35
CA SER A 197 14.53 -11.04 8.10
C SER A 197 15.19 -12.16 7.29
N GLU A 198 15.82 -13.12 7.98
CA GLU A 198 16.35 -14.34 7.36
C GLU A 198 15.27 -15.11 6.60
N GLN A 199 14.04 -15.15 7.14
CA GLN A 199 12.90 -15.73 6.44
C GLN A 199 12.65 -15.05 5.09
N ARG A 200 12.78 -13.71 5.03
CA ARG A 200 12.62 -12.98 3.77
C ARG A 200 13.76 -13.28 2.80
N VAL A 201 15.01 -13.37 3.27
CA VAL A 201 16.15 -13.81 2.45
C VAL A 201 15.86 -15.20 1.87
N TRP A 202 15.46 -16.15 2.71
CA TRP A 202 15.14 -17.50 2.28
C TRP A 202 14.03 -17.51 1.20
N GLN A 203 12.98 -16.70 1.34
CA GLN A 203 11.92 -16.56 0.32
C GLN A 203 12.44 -15.96 -0.99
N LEU A 204 13.39 -15.03 -0.93
CA LEU A 204 14.00 -14.44 -2.12
C LEU A 204 14.86 -15.44 -2.90
N LEU A 205 15.51 -16.35 -2.18
CA LEU A 205 16.36 -17.40 -2.74
C LEU A 205 15.56 -18.63 -3.19
N ASN A 206 14.35 -18.83 -2.68
CA ASN A 206 13.49 -19.99 -2.97
C ASN A 206 12.07 -19.54 -3.39
N PRO A 207 11.92 -18.83 -4.52
CA PRO A 207 10.63 -18.24 -4.93
C PRO A 207 9.53 -19.28 -5.20
N ASP A 208 9.91 -20.50 -5.61
CA ASP A 208 8.96 -21.59 -5.90
C ASP A 208 8.52 -22.36 -4.66
N PHE A 209 9.25 -22.19 -3.54
CA PHE A 209 8.91 -22.83 -2.28
C PHE A 209 7.80 -22.04 -1.59
N ARG A 210 6.60 -22.06 -2.18
CA ARG A 210 5.39 -21.58 -1.52
C ARG A 210 5.23 -22.40 -0.25
N SER A 211 5.34 -21.74 0.90
CA SER A 211 5.00 -22.31 2.19
C SER A 211 3.70 -23.09 2.04
N HIS A 212 3.78 -24.42 2.04
CA HIS A 212 2.63 -25.24 2.35
C HIS A 212 2.27 -24.84 3.77
N ARG A 213 1.38 -23.85 3.92
CA ARG A 213 0.61 -23.76 5.16
C ARG A 213 -0.10 -25.10 5.24
N PRO A 214 0.21 -25.96 6.22
CA PRO A 214 -0.61 -27.13 6.41
C PRO A 214 -2.02 -26.60 6.62
N ARG A 215 -2.95 -26.98 5.74
CA ARG A 215 -4.37 -26.87 6.09
C ARG A 215 -4.49 -27.59 7.43
N HIS A 216 -4.99 -26.89 8.45
CA HIS A 216 -5.30 -27.49 9.74
C HIS A 216 -5.99 -28.86 9.53
N GLY A 217 -5.30 -29.92 9.95
CA GLY A 217 -5.70 -31.30 9.67
C GLY A 217 -4.68 -32.30 10.22
N ASN A 218 -4.74 -32.53 11.54
CA ASN A 218 -4.38 -33.76 12.27
C ASN A 218 -3.09 -34.52 11.94
N ARG A 219 -2.06 -34.32 12.79
CA ARG A 219 -1.31 -35.32 13.61
C ARG A 219 0.19 -34.96 13.72
N PRO A 220 0.81 -35.10 14.90
CA PRO A 220 2.26 -34.96 15.03
C PRO A 220 3.01 -36.12 14.34
N LEU A 221 4.09 -35.77 13.62
CA LEU A 221 5.03 -36.65 12.93
C LEU A 221 6.07 -37.28 13.88
N TYR A 222 5.65 -37.73 15.06
CA TYR A 222 6.52 -38.50 15.94
C TYR A 222 5.81 -39.78 16.36
N ALA A 223 6.49 -40.90 16.18
CA ALA A 223 6.05 -42.20 16.69
C ALA A 223 5.93 -42.12 18.22
N PRO A 224 4.89 -42.72 18.84
CA PRO A 224 4.82 -42.81 20.28
C PRO A 224 6.06 -43.56 20.79
N LYS A 225 6.72 -43.02 21.81
CA LYS A 225 7.71 -43.77 22.58
C LYS A 225 7.01 -44.99 23.16
N GLU A 226 7.51 -46.17 22.84
CA GLU A 226 7.16 -47.37 23.59
C GLU A 226 7.65 -47.18 25.03
N GLU A 227 6.70 -47.08 25.96
CA GLU A 227 6.99 -47.15 27.39
C GLU A 227 7.38 -48.60 27.71
N SER A 228 8.56 -48.77 28.29
CA SER A 228 8.99 -49.99 28.99
C SER A 228 8.99 -49.72 30.49
#